data_AF-A0A2D4TQW0-F1
#
_entry.id   AF-A0A2D4TQW0-F1
#
_cell.length_a   1.000
_cell.length_b   1.000
_cell.length_c   1.000
_cell.angle_alpha   90.00
_cell.angle_beta   90.00
_cell.angle_gamma   90.00
#
_symmetry.space_group_name_H-M   'P 1'
#
loop_
_entity.id
_entity.type
_entity.pdbx_description
1 polymer ?
#
loop_
_entity_poly.entity_id
_entity_poly.type
_entity_poly.pdbx_seq_one_letter_code
_entity_poly.pdbx_strand_id
1 'polypeptide(L)'
;MLVLPLGVSAVNIASVYFSSCNREKGVIIHVDENRVQMLGLEGAILDIPRYEIIYMSYYPLGEPMKVPEMKEPTESKLYTIKTLHNGEVVDLVRGWLIDHSDDRFSFLSLTGVEQVVDAEDIWDLQEGEQCQDECPTQDSKPTELEASDSQLSRNQYDLVHAYPFQDCNHESDNYQTEGKSLPKLFPQYLLSDRLLIKNELDRLQEGYERLNQFEENKKFYPVPTFYSNDTELGFWVNAGSRYGASKNRNNSFIPFIRSELNEGPFGFQRVFLTGVAPMKNGIHEEPQFQASYSMKSSYVHFDIIIDASRFNIGQEKYKWASDEMETQDDRENEIFSVSGGFDYGSWALDMTIMQNIYYAIRHGDLFHRDDIEQAWRYGVFYRDRFTLLEFYMGGGSDMKPELIPLKDSASPWEQAYIEEYNNHLKSIPDFYTQLGWYRLNVDLLQFTSLLPKYSFIGRDLKFRRENDELNQSGGFSYSSQSMTHVIYLDYPLDKDLKLKGYLSVESVRREYEAQSEDGSHSKNYPKAGVSVAFLF
;
A
#
# COMPACT_ATOMS: atom_id res chain seq x y z
N MET A 1 28.12 -24.25 -5.16
CA MET A 1 27.71 -24.36 -6.57
C MET A 1 26.40 -23.61 -6.66
N LEU A 2 26.46 -22.33 -7.06
CA LEU A 2 25.28 -21.48 -7.14
C LEU A 2 24.45 -21.92 -8.36
N VAL A 3 23.21 -22.31 -8.11
CA VAL A 3 22.18 -22.43 -9.14
C VAL A 3 21.76 -20.99 -9.47
N LEU A 4 22.17 -20.49 -10.63
CA LEU A 4 21.66 -19.24 -11.17
C LEU A 4 20.21 -19.47 -11.61
N PRO A 5 19.27 -18.56 -11.30
CA PRO A 5 17.94 -18.61 -11.91
C PRO A 5 18.14 -18.36 -13.42
N LEU A 6 17.65 -19.30 -14.24
CA LEU A 6 17.64 -19.14 -15.69
C LEU A 6 16.82 -17.89 -16.01
N GLY A 7 17.48 -16.91 -16.61
CA GLY A 7 16.85 -15.68 -17.07
C GLY A 7 15.73 -16.00 -18.06
N VAL A 8 14.62 -15.30 -17.92
CA VAL A 8 13.48 -15.33 -18.82
C VAL A 8 13.93 -14.89 -20.21
N SER A 9 14.10 -15.85 -21.12
CA SER A 9 14.32 -15.63 -22.55
C SER A 9 14.03 -16.92 -23.31
N ALA A 10 13.30 -16.78 -24.43
CA ALA A 10 12.88 -17.77 -25.43
C ALA A 10 11.59 -18.54 -25.09
N VAL A 11 10.62 -18.51 -26.02
CA VAL A 11 9.42 -19.38 -25.98
C VAL A 11 9.88 -20.82 -25.81
N ASN A 12 9.49 -21.43 -24.70
CA ASN A 12 9.79 -22.83 -24.42
C ASN A 12 8.66 -23.70 -24.96
N ILE A 13 8.93 -24.47 -26.02
CA ILE A 13 8.02 -25.57 -26.39
C ILE A 13 8.20 -26.67 -25.36
N ALA A 14 7.11 -27.10 -24.74
CA ALA A 14 7.05 -28.28 -23.90
C ALA A 14 6.69 -29.51 -24.77
N SER A 15 7.31 -30.64 -24.47
CA SER A 15 6.79 -31.96 -24.86
C SER A 15 6.41 -32.73 -23.61
N VAL A 16 5.14 -33.11 -23.52
CA VAL A 16 4.54 -33.88 -22.43
C VAL A 16 4.35 -35.31 -22.90
N TYR A 17 4.93 -36.28 -22.18
CA TYR A 17 4.86 -37.70 -22.52
C TYR A 17 3.83 -38.41 -21.64
N PHE A 18 3.00 -39.26 -22.25
CA PHE A 18 2.00 -40.10 -21.56
C PHE A 18 2.43 -41.57 -21.48
N SER A 19 3.26 -41.99 -22.41
CA SER A 19 3.86 -43.33 -22.49
C SER A 19 5.16 -43.25 -23.28
N SER A 20 5.88 -44.38 -23.43
CA SER A 20 7.25 -44.41 -23.96
C SER A 20 7.45 -43.68 -25.29
N CYS A 21 6.49 -43.68 -26.22
CA CYS A 21 6.63 -42.96 -27.50
C CYS A 21 5.46 -42.03 -27.80
N ASN A 22 4.48 -41.89 -26.90
CA ASN A 22 3.36 -40.99 -27.10
C ASN A 22 3.62 -39.67 -26.36
N ARG A 23 3.65 -38.56 -27.11
CA ARG A 23 3.84 -37.21 -26.58
C ARG A 23 2.98 -36.19 -27.30
N GLU A 24 2.61 -35.15 -26.57
CA GLU A 24 2.05 -33.93 -27.12
C GLU A 24 3.07 -32.80 -27.04
N LYS A 25 3.00 -31.87 -27.99
CA LYS A 25 3.95 -30.77 -28.11
C LYS A 25 3.22 -29.45 -28.25
N GLY A 26 3.66 -28.47 -27.50
CA GLY A 26 3.03 -27.17 -27.49
C GLY A 26 3.58 -26.28 -26.41
N VAL A 27 2.90 -25.17 -26.18
CA VAL A 27 3.20 -24.24 -25.10
C VAL A 27 2.17 -24.45 -24.00
N ILE A 28 2.62 -24.57 -22.76
CA ILE A 28 1.70 -24.66 -21.61
C ILE A 28 1.11 -23.27 -21.39
N ILE A 29 -0.21 -23.15 -21.49
CA ILE A 29 -0.93 -21.87 -21.45
C ILE A 29 -1.86 -21.73 -20.23
N HIS A 30 -2.10 -22.84 -19.51
CA HIS A 30 -2.76 -22.82 -18.22
C HIS A 30 -2.41 -24.09 -17.42
N VAL A 31 -2.33 -23.95 -16.09
CA VAL A 31 -2.13 -25.08 -15.17
C VAL A 31 -3.07 -24.90 -13.96
N ASP A 32 -4.00 -25.84 -13.78
CA ASP A 32 -4.90 -25.94 -12.61
C ASP A 32 -4.49 -27.15 -11.73
N GLU A 33 -5.04 -27.32 -10.53
CA GLU A 33 -4.67 -28.41 -9.60
C GLU A 33 -4.67 -29.84 -10.21
N ASN A 34 -5.48 -30.07 -11.24
CA ASN A 34 -5.75 -31.39 -11.82
C ASN A 34 -5.31 -31.53 -13.28
N ARG A 35 -5.18 -30.43 -14.03
CA ARG A 35 -5.01 -30.40 -15.48
C ARG A 35 -4.01 -29.34 -15.93
N VAL A 36 -3.47 -29.57 -17.12
CA VAL A 36 -2.60 -28.67 -17.88
C VAL A 36 -3.28 -28.39 -19.20
N GLN A 37 -3.47 -27.12 -19.54
CA GLN A 37 -3.88 -26.73 -20.90
C GLN A 37 -2.63 -26.42 -21.72
N MET A 38 -2.52 -27.05 -22.88
CA MET A 38 -1.41 -26.87 -23.80
C MET A 38 -1.91 -26.39 -25.16
N LEU A 39 -1.36 -25.29 -25.65
CA LEU A 39 -1.54 -24.84 -27.02
C LEU A 39 -0.62 -25.65 -27.93
N GLY A 40 -1.20 -26.62 -28.64
CA GLY A 40 -0.49 -27.46 -29.58
C GLY A 40 0.10 -26.67 -30.75
N LEU A 41 1.17 -27.18 -31.35
CA LEU A 41 1.84 -26.55 -32.51
C LEU A 41 0.93 -26.41 -33.74
N GLU A 42 -0.20 -27.11 -33.76
CA GLU A 42 -1.22 -27.06 -34.81
C GLU A 42 -2.37 -26.08 -34.54
N GLY A 43 -2.34 -25.34 -33.41
CA GLY A 43 -3.37 -24.37 -33.03
C GLY A 43 -4.60 -24.96 -32.35
N ALA A 44 -4.51 -26.18 -31.81
CA ALA A 44 -5.52 -26.80 -30.96
C ALA A 44 -5.13 -26.70 -29.49
N ILE A 45 -6.09 -26.42 -28.60
CA ILE A 45 -5.87 -26.43 -27.15
C ILE A 45 -6.18 -27.84 -26.63
N LEU A 46 -5.23 -28.43 -25.91
CA LEU A 46 -5.29 -29.77 -25.35
C LEU A 46 -5.41 -29.69 -23.83
N ASP A 47 -6.44 -30.32 -23.27
CA ASP A 47 -6.58 -30.50 -21.82
C ASP A 47 -5.96 -31.83 -21.41
N ILE A 48 -4.91 -31.76 -20.58
CA ILE A 48 -4.10 -32.91 -20.17
C ILE A 48 -4.21 -33.10 -18.65
N PRO A 49 -4.69 -34.23 -18.13
CA PRO A 49 -4.68 -34.49 -16.69
C PRO A 49 -3.24 -34.62 -16.16
N ARG A 50 -2.92 -33.91 -15.06
CA ARG A 50 -1.57 -33.89 -14.48
C ARG A 50 -1.04 -35.29 -14.17
N TYR A 51 -1.90 -36.21 -13.74
CA TYR A 51 -1.51 -37.58 -13.35
C TYR A 51 -1.12 -38.47 -14.54
N GLU A 52 -1.45 -38.08 -15.78
CA GLU A 52 -1.10 -38.82 -17.00
C GLU A 52 0.31 -38.46 -17.50
N ILE A 53 0.87 -37.36 -17.01
CA ILE A 53 2.19 -36.87 -17.40
C ILE A 53 3.27 -37.71 -16.72
N ILE A 54 4.04 -38.45 -17.53
CA ILE A 54 5.14 -39.30 -17.03
C ILE A 54 6.52 -38.68 -17.24
N TYR A 55 6.70 -37.86 -18.29
CA TYR A 55 7.93 -37.11 -18.56
C TYR A 55 7.57 -35.76 -19.18
N MET A 56 8.39 -34.73 -18.93
CA MET A 56 8.31 -33.44 -19.61
C MET A 56 9.67 -33.02 -20.13
N SER A 57 9.71 -32.38 -21.29
CA SER A 57 10.96 -31.81 -21.82
C SER A 57 10.72 -30.45 -22.45
N TYR A 58 11.70 -29.55 -22.33
CA TYR A 58 11.62 -28.19 -22.85
C TYR A 58 12.64 -27.95 -23.96
N TYR A 59 12.17 -27.24 -24.98
CA TYR A 59 12.92 -26.86 -26.17
C TYR A 59 12.86 -25.33 -26.30
N PRO A 60 13.91 -24.61 -25.87
CA PRO A 60 13.92 -23.16 -25.97
C PRO A 60 14.05 -22.72 -27.43
N LEU A 61 13.15 -21.85 -27.87
CA LEU A 61 13.17 -21.22 -29.19
C LEU A 61 13.74 -19.81 -29.12
N GLY A 62 14.94 -19.60 -29.68
CA GLY A 62 15.53 -18.26 -29.80
C GLY A 62 14.80 -17.32 -30.77
N GLU A 63 13.70 -17.76 -31.40
CA GLU A 63 12.92 -17.01 -32.37
C GLU A 63 11.41 -17.12 -32.08
N PRO A 64 10.59 -16.11 -32.47
CA PRO A 64 9.14 -16.13 -32.24
C PRO A 64 8.48 -17.32 -32.94
N MET A 65 7.66 -18.06 -32.19
CA MET A 65 6.83 -19.11 -32.77
C MET A 65 5.65 -18.47 -33.50
N LYS A 66 5.47 -18.71 -34.80
CA LYS A 66 4.21 -18.36 -35.47
C LYS A 66 3.13 -19.29 -34.93
N VAL A 67 2.30 -18.78 -34.01
CA VAL A 67 1.10 -19.49 -33.55
C VAL A 67 0.15 -19.61 -34.75
N PRO A 68 -0.26 -20.84 -35.14
CA PRO A 68 -1.26 -21.01 -36.19
C PRO A 68 -2.58 -20.35 -35.76
N GLU A 69 -3.39 -19.88 -36.71
CA GLU A 69 -4.78 -19.49 -36.42
C GLU A 69 -5.47 -20.61 -35.65
N MET A 70 -6.04 -20.28 -34.49
CA MET A 70 -6.66 -21.24 -33.59
C MET A 70 -7.80 -21.96 -34.32
N LYS A 71 -7.72 -23.29 -34.36
CA LYS A 71 -8.61 -24.11 -35.18
C LYS A 71 -10.01 -24.25 -34.58
N GLU A 72 -10.14 -24.18 -33.25
CA GLU A 72 -11.41 -24.36 -32.54
C GLU A 72 -11.50 -23.42 -31.31
N PRO A 73 -12.70 -22.92 -30.97
CA PRO A 73 -12.92 -22.17 -29.73
C PRO A 73 -12.88 -23.14 -28.54
N THR A 74 -11.80 -23.06 -27.76
CA THR A 74 -11.71 -23.76 -26.47
C THR A 74 -11.58 -22.71 -25.38
N GLU A 75 -12.32 -22.87 -24.28
CA GLU A 75 -12.19 -22.00 -23.11
C GLU A 75 -10.74 -22.03 -22.61
N SER A 76 -10.10 -20.87 -22.67
CA SER A 76 -8.77 -20.66 -22.10
C SER A 76 -8.71 -19.30 -21.45
N LYS A 77 -7.97 -19.23 -20.33
CA LYS A 77 -7.78 -18.01 -19.57
C LYS A 77 -6.81 -17.10 -20.31
N LEU A 78 -7.33 -15.99 -20.83
CA LEU A 78 -6.53 -14.98 -21.51
C LEU A 78 -6.41 -13.75 -20.61
N TYR A 79 -5.20 -13.23 -20.45
CA TYR A 79 -4.99 -12.00 -19.68
C TYR A 79 -4.78 -10.82 -20.62
N THR A 80 -5.40 -9.70 -20.30
CA THR A 80 -5.06 -8.39 -20.86
C THR A 80 -4.42 -7.54 -19.77
N ILE A 81 -3.13 -7.28 -19.93
CA ILE A 81 -2.34 -6.43 -19.04
C ILE A 81 -2.31 -5.03 -19.61
N LYS A 82 -2.57 -4.02 -18.78
CA LYS A 82 -2.44 -2.61 -19.15
C LYS A 82 -1.37 -1.95 -18.30
N THR A 83 -0.68 -0.99 -18.90
CA THR A 83 0.35 -0.19 -18.25
C THR A 83 0.03 1.30 -18.34
N LEU A 84 0.74 2.11 -17.57
CA LEU A 84 0.62 3.56 -17.59
C LEU A 84 1.70 4.15 -18.49
N HIS A 85 1.33 4.66 -19.66
CA HIS A 85 2.23 5.34 -20.59
C HIS A 85 1.78 6.79 -20.83
N ASN A 86 2.66 7.77 -20.57
CA ASN A 86 2.37 9.21 -20.71
C ASN A 86 1.07 9.69 -20.03
N GLY A 87 0.71 9.07 -18.90
CA GLY A 87 -0.52 9.42 -18.19
C GLY A 87 -1.80 8.84 -18.79
N GLU A 88 -1.70 7.90 -19.73
CA GLU A 88 -2.83 7.13 -20.25
C GLU A 88 -2.64 5.64 -19.96
N VAL A 89 -3.73 4.94 -19.70
CA VAL A 89 -3.71 3.49 -19.47
C VAL A 89 -3.85 2.82 -20.84
N VAL A 90 -2.82 2.10 -21.25
CA VAL A 90 -2.74 1.46 -22.57
C VAL A 90 -2.53 -0.04 -22.42
N ASP A 91 -3.06 -0.81 -23.37
CA ASP A 91 -2.87 -2.26 -23.38
C ASP A 91 -1.40 -2.58 -23.68
N LEU A 92 -0.75 -3.32 -22.77
CA LEU A 92 0.65 -3.73 -22.88
C LEU A 92 0.76 -5.08 -23.58
N VAL A 93 0.01 -6.07 -23.11
CA VAL A 93 -0.05 -7.41 -23.69
C VAL A 93 -1.44 -8.01 -23.56
N ARG A 94 -1.83 -8.78 -24.58
CA ARG A 94 -2.99 -9.67 -24.54
C ARG A 94 -2.56 -11.07 -24.95
N GLY A 95 -2.63 -12.03 -24.03
CA GLY A 95 -2.06 -13.35 -24.24
C GLY A 95 -2.26 -14.32 -23.07
N TRP A 96 -1.70 -15.52 -23.22
CA TRP A 96 -1.65 -16.53 -22.17
C TRP A 96 -0.38 -16.37 -21.36
N LEU A 97 -0.46 -16.52 -20.03
CA LEU A 97 0.74 -16.65 -19.22
C LEU A 97 1.46 -17.94 -19.63
N ILE A 98 2.77 -17.91 -19.83
CA ILE A 98 3.56 -19.08 -20.22
C ILE A 98 4.69 -19.36 -19.25
N ASP A 99 5.17 -18.33 -18.56
CA ASP A 99 6.18 -18.46 -17.52
C ASP A 99 6.13 -17.26 -16.58
N HIS A 100 6.74 -17.38 -15.41
CA HIS A 100 6.85 -16.28 -14.46
C HIS A 100 8.08 -16.43 -13.55
N SER A 101 8.44 -15.32 -12.92
CA SER A 101 9.43 -15.19 -11.87
C SER A 101 8.88 -14.29 -10.76
N ASP A 102 9.67 -14.00 -9.73
CA ASP A 102 9.26 -13.12 -8.63
C ASP A 102 8.83 -11.74 -9.15
N ASP A 103 9.58 -11.17 -10.10
CA ASP A 103 9.38 -9.78 -10.55
C ASP A 103 8.79 -9.66 -11.97
N ARG A 104 8.64 -10.76 -12.72
CA ARG A 104 8.24 -10.72 -14.14
C ARG A 104 7.29 -11.83 -14.54
N PHE A 105 6.42 -11.53 -15.49
CA PHE A 105 5.50 -12.45 -16.14
C PHE A 105 5.79 -12.51 -17.64
N SER A 106 5.75 -13.72 -18.21
CA SER A 106 5.96 -13.94 -19.64
C SER A 106 4.66 -14.40 -20.26
N PHE A 107 4.22 -13.68 -21.28
CA PHE A 107 2.97 -13.93 -21.97
C PHE A 107 3.21 -14.34 -23.42
N LEU A 108 2.51 -15.36 -23.88
CA LEU A 108 2.38 -15.66 -25.31
C LEU A 108 1.25 -14.81 -25.87
N SER A 109 1.60 -13.79 -26.66
CA SER A 109 0.61 -12.96 -27.34
C SER A 109 -0.18 -13.76 -28.38
N LEU A 110 -1.35 -13.25 -28.77
CA LEU A 110 -2.16 -13.83 -29.85
C LEU A 110 -1.43 -13.88 -31.21
N THR A 111 -0.34 -13.11 -31.37
CA THR A 111 0.50 -13.12 -32.58
C THR A 111 1.60 -14.18 -32.54
N GLY A 112 1.72 -14.92 -31.43
CA GLY A 112 2.74 -15.95 -31.19
C GLY A 112 4.09 -15.41 -30.70
N VAL A 113 4.18 -14.11 -30.44
CA VAL A 113 5.37 -13.49 -29.85
C VAL A 113 5.28 -13.53 -28.33
N GLU A 114 6.38 -13.94 -27.69
CA GLU A 114 6.56 -13.82 -26.24
C GLU A 114 6.77 -12.35 -25.86
N GLN A 115 6.03 -11.89 -24.86
CA GLN A 115 6.17 -10.57 -24.26
C GLN A 115 6.40 -10.73 -22.76
N VAL A 116 7.50 -10.18 -22.28
CA VAL A 116 7.86 -10.16 -20.86
C VAL A 116 7.39 -8.83 -20.27
N VAL A 117 6.69 -8.92 -19.15
CA VAL A 117 6.13 -7.78 -18.42
C VAL A 117 6.67 -7.80 -16.99
N ASP A 118 7.26 -6.68 -16.56
CA ASP A 118 7.64 -6.51 -15.16
C ASP A 118 6.39 -6.29 -14.30
N ALA A 119 6.34 -6.91 -13.12
CA ALA A 119 5.18 -6.84 -12.24
C ALA A 119 4.86 -5.39 -11.82
N GLU A 120 5.87 -4.53 -11.72
CA GLU A 120 5.74 -3.11 -11.40
C GLU A 120 5.06 -2.30 -12.51
N ASP A 121 5.09 -2.78 -13.76
CA ASP A 121 4.48 -2.12 -14.92
C ASP A 121 2.97 -2.44 -15.06
N ILE A 122 2.46 -3.40 -14.27
CA ILE A 122 1.05 -3.80 -14.29
C ILE A 122 0.21 -2.71 -13.62
N TRP A 123 -0.50 -1.93 -14.44
CA TRP A 123 -1.43 -0.91 -13.98
C TRP A 123 -2.87 -1.42 -13.88
N ASP A 124 -3.26 -2.29 -14.81
CA ASP A 124 -4.57 -2.92 -14.81
C ASP A 124 -4.48 -4.34 -15.36
N LEU A 125 -5.39 -5.20 -14.91
CA LEU A 125 -5.53 -6.59 -15.34
C LEU A 125 -7.01 -6.87 -15.64
N GLN A 126 -7.24 -7.57 -16.74
CA GLN A 126 -8.56 -8.11 -17.09
C GLN A 126 -8.38 -9.56 -17.53
N GLU A 127 -8.99 -10.49 -16.81
CA GLU A 127 -9.22 -11.84 -17.34
C GLU A 127 -10.33 -11.77 -18.38
N GLY A 128 -10.02 -12.28 -19.56
CA GLY A 128 -10.97 -12.51 -20.63
C GLY A 128 -11.10 -13.99 -20.89
N GLU A 129 -12.34 -14.43 -21.12
CA GLU A 129 -12.60 -15.72 -21.74
C GLU A 129 -12.57 -15.53 -23.25
N GLN A 130 -11.86 -16.41 -23.96
CA GLN A 130 -12.04 -16.53 -25.40
C GLN A 130 -13.31 -17.33 -25.68
N CYS A 131 -14.45 -16.65 -25.78
CA CYS A 131 -15.71 -17.24 -26.22
C CYS A 131 -16.08 -16.68 -27.61
N GLN A 132 -16.17 -17.60 -28.60
CA GLN A 132 -16.78 -17.32 -29.89
C GLN A 132 -18.30 -17.25 -29.73
N ASP A 133 -18.83 -16.03 -29.81
CA ASP A 133 -19.82 -15.66 -30.83
C ASP A 133 -19.86 -14.13 -30.85
N GLU A 134 -19.28 -13.55 -31.90
CA GLU A 134 -19.09 -12.10 -32.14
C GLU A 134 -18.24 -11.34 -31.11
N CYS A 135 -16.91 -11.48 -31.19
CA CYS A 135 -16.02 -10.42 -30.73
C CYS A 135 -16.26 -9.17 -31.62
N PRO A 136 -16.49 -7.96 -31.06
CA PRO A 136 -16.57 -6.75 -31.86
C PRO A 136 -15.21 -6.52 -32.50
N THR A 137 -15.16 -6.70 -33.82
CA THR A 137 -14.10 -6.16 -34.65
C THR A 137 -13.97 -4.68 -34.32
N GLN A 138 -12.86 -4.28 -33.70
CA GLN A 138 -12.42 -2.90 -33.90
C GLN A 138 -12.24 -2.73 -35.40
N ASP A 139 -13.04 -1.84 -35.98
CA ASP A 139 -12.91 -1.37 -37.35
C ASP A 139 -11.50 -0.79 -37.56
N SER A 140 -10.55 -1.64 -37.93
CA SER A 140 -9.36 -1.23 -38.66
C SER A 140 -9.31 -2.06 -39.93
N LYS A 141 -9.93 -1.53 -40.98
CA LYS A 141 -9.84 -2.06 -42.36
C LYS A 141 -8.38 -2.34 -42.73
N PRO A 142 -8.02 -3.58 -43.08
CA PRO A 142 -6.88 -3.81 -43.96
C PRO A 142 -7.36 -3.63 -45.39
N THR A 143 -6.61 -2.85 -46.16
CA THR A 143 -6.84 -2.65 -47.59
C THR A 143 -6.48 -3.94 -48.31
N GLU A 144 -7.40 -4.47 -49.11
CA GLU A 144 -7.21 -5.63 -49.98
C GLU A 144 -6.04 -5.38 -50.95
N LEU A 145 -5.02 -6.24 -50.92
CA LEU A 145 -4.23 -6.56 -52.11
C LEU A 145 -3.53 -7.92 -51.95
N GLU A 146 -3.94 -8.82 -52.84
CA GLU A 146 -3.23 -10.00 -53.36
C GLU A 146 -3.12 -11.23 -52.46
N ALA A 147 -4.16 -12.07 -52.58
CA ALA A 147 -4.03 -13.51 -52.48
C ALA A 147 -3.16 -14.04 -53.64
N SER A 148 -1.99 -14.58 -53.31
CA SER A 148 -1.33 -15.61 -54.11
C SER A 148 -0.53 -16.55 -53.21
N ASP A 149 -0.91 -17.83 -53.24
CA ASP A 149 -0.07 -19.00 -53.00
C ASP A 149 0.89 -18.99 -51.79
N SER A 150 0.44 -19.58 -50.68
CA SER A 150 1.11 -20.77 -50.11
C SER A 150 0.32 -21.32 -48.92
N GLN A 151 -0.44 -22.39 -49.17
CA GLN A 151 -0.71 -23.39 -48.14
C GLN A 151 0.63 -23.99 -47.66
N LEU A 152 0.70 -24.38 -46.39
CA LEU A 152 1.82 -24.96 -45.62
C LEU A 152 2.75 -23.97 -44.90
N SER A 153 2.40 -23.58 -43.67
CA SER A 153 3.41 -23.42 -42.62
C SER A 153 3.48 -24.69 -41.77
N ARG A 154 4.15 -25.73 -42.30
CA ARG A 154 4.63 -26.87 -41.50
C ARG A 154 5.65 -26.38 -40.48
N ASN A 155 5.66 -27.01 -39.31
CA ASN A 155 6.67 -26.87 -38.25
C ASN A 155 8.05 -26.60 -38.85
N GLN A 156 8.67 -25.47 -38.51
CA GLN A 156 9.98 -25.08 -39.02
C GLN A 156 11.12 -25.92 -38.42
N TYR A 157 10.84 -26.70 -37.38
CA TYR A 157 11.80 -27.49 -36.63
C TYR A 157 11.31 -28.92 -36.45
N ASP A 158 12.25 -29.87 -36.46
CA ASP A 158 12.03 -31.25 -36.03
C ASP A 158 12.43 -31.38 -34.55
N LEU A 159 11.44 -31.47 -33.66
CA LEU A 159 11.65 -31.59 -32.21
C LEU A 159 12.07 -33.03 -31.89
N VAL A 160 13.35 -33.26 -31.61
CA VAL A 160 13.90 -34.60 -31.36
C VAL A 160 13.40 -35.13 -30.01
N HIS A 161 13.18 -36.45 -29.88
CA HIS A 161 12.84 -37.04 -28.59
C HIS A 161 13.96 -36.86 -27.55
N ALA A 162 13.58 -36.72 -26.28
CA ALA A 162 14.53 -36.71 -25.16
C ALA A 162 15.30 -38.05 -25.05
N TYR A 163 16.46 -38.03 -24.39
CA TYR A 163 17.40 -39.17 -24.33
C TYR A 163 16.74 -40.53 -24.02
N PRO A 164 15.83 -40.67 -23.05
CA PRO A 164 15.16 -41.95 -22.75
C PRO A 164 14.27 -42.50 -23.87
N PHE A 165 13.92 -41.67 -24.84
CA PHE A 165 12.97 -41.95 -25.92
C PHE A 165 13.60 -41.79 -27.31
N GLN A 166 14.93 -41.78 -27.40
CA GLN A 166 15.65 -41.62 -28.67
C GLN A 166 15.36 -42.75 -29.67
N ASP A 167 15.00 -43.94 -29.18
CA ASP A 167 14.66 -45.10 -30.01
C ASP A 167 13.22 -45.06 -30.56
N CYS A 168 12.42 -44.05 -30.19
CA CYS A 168 11.11 -43.83 -30.79
C CYS A 168 11.26 -43.30 -32.22
N ASN A 169 10.41 -43.78 -33.13
CA ASN A 169 10.40 -43.33 -34.52
C ASN A 169 10.29 -41.79 -34.60
N HIS A 170 11.12 -41.16 -35.42
CA HIS A 170 11.02 -39.73 -35.63
C HIS A 170 9.75 -39.43 -36.43
N GLU A 171 9.01 -38.39 -36.09
CA GLU A 171 7.83 -37.98 -36.87
C GLU A 171 8.18 -37.61 -38.33
N SER A 172 9.45 -37.23 -38.58
CA SER A 172 10.02 -37.06 -39.92
C SER A 172 10.06 -38.34 -40.76
N ASP A 173 9.99 -39.53 -40.14
CA ASP A 173 10.02 -40.82 -40.85
C ASP A 173 8.70 -41.12 -41.57
N ASN A 174 7.60 -40.42 -41.21
CA ASN A 174 6.29 -40.58 -41.84
C ASN A 174 6.00 -39.55 -42.95
N TYR A 175 6.74 -38.44 -43.02
CA TYR A 175 6.57 -37.42 -44.06
C TYR A 175 7.73 -37.44 -45.05
N GLN A 176 7.65 -38.34 -46.04
CA GLN A 176 8.42 -38.20 -47.28
C GLN A 176 7.98 -36.93 -48.00
N THR A 177 8.56 -35.80 -47.61
CA THR A 177 8.45 -34.56 -48.38
C THR A 177 9.83 -34.23 -48.89
N GLU A 178 9.91 -34.13 -50.21
CA GLU A 178 11.11 -33.87 -50.97
C GLU A 178 11.88 -32.66 -50.40
N GLY A 179 13.13 -32.89 -50.01
CA GLY A 179 14.21 -31.95 -50.32
C GLY A 179 14.77 -31.04 -49.23
N LYS A 180 14.18 -30.91 -48.03
CA LYS A 180 14.83 -30.18 -46.92
C LYS A 180 14.55 -30.85 -45.57
N SER A 181 15.58 -31.45 -44.96
CA SER A 181 15.52 -31.85 -43.56
C SER A 181 15.30 -30.60 -42.71
N LEU A 182 14.22 -30.57 -41.93
CA LEU A 182 13.97 -29.50 -40.99
C LEU A 182 15.13 -29.45 -39.96
N PRO A 183 15.56 -28.25 -39.53
CA PRO A 183 16.53 -28.13 -38.46
C PRO A 183 16.04 -28.87 -37.21
N LYS A 184 16.91 -29.72 -36.66
CA LYS A 184 16.61 -30.52 -35.47
C LYS A 184 16.78 -29.69 -34.21
N LEU A 185 15.77 -29.66 -33.37
CA LEU A 185 15.81 -29.01 -32.06
C LEU A 185 15.84 -30.08 -30.97
N PHE A 186 16.87 -30.05 -30.13
CA PHE A 186 17.06 -31.01 -29.06
C PHE A 186 16.56 -30.43 -27.73
N PRO A 187 16.01 -31.26 -26.83
CA PRO A 187 15.55 -30.78 -25.54
C PRO A 187 16.77 -30.37 -24.71
N GLN A 188 16.70 -29.19 -24.09
CA GLN A 188 17.75 -28.73 -23.18
C GLN A 188 17.48 -29.15 -21.74
N TYR A 189 16.22 -29.38 -21.40
CA TYR A 189 15.81 -29.77 -20.06
C TYR A 189 14.82 -30.93 -20.12
N LEU A 190 15.00 -31.91 -19.24
CA LEU A 190 14.18 -33.11 -19.13
C LEU A 190 13.81 -33.34 -17.66
N LEU A 191 12.51 -33.42 -17.41
CA LEU A 191 11.91 -33.78 -16.14
C LEU A 191 11.50 -35.25 -16.21
N SER A 192 12.31 -36.11 -15.59
CA SER A 192 12.13 -37.56 -15.59
C SER A 192 11.52 -38.13 -14.30
N ASP A 193 11.44 -37.32 -13.25
CA ASP A 193 10.89 -37.71 -11.95
C ASP A 193 9.52 -37.03 -11.76
N ARG A 194 8.55 -37.78 -11.23
CA ARG A 194 7.22 -37.28 -10.86
C ARG A 194 7.28 -36.10 -9.90
N LEU A 195 8.24 -36.09 -8.96
CA LEU A 195 8.40 -34.98 -8.02
C LEU A 195 8.88 -33.71 -8.73
N LEU A 196 9.79 -33.83 -9.69
CA LEU A 196 10.29 -32.69 -10.45
C LEU A 196 9.22 -32.15 -11.41
N ILE A 197 8.46 -33.03 -12.06
CA ILE A 197 7.29 -32.66 -12.87
C ILE A 197 6.28 -31.91 -12.02
N LYS A 198 5.93 -32.45 -10.84
CA LYS A 198 5.01 -31.80 -9.92
C LYS A 198 5.51 -30.39 -9.53
N ASN A 199 6.76 -30.26 -9.09
CA ASN A 199 7.31 -28.96 -8.69
C ASN A 199 7.28 -27.94 -9.82
N GLU A 200 7.52 -28.37 -11.06
CA GLU A 200 7.45 -27.47 -12.22
C GLU A 200 6.01 -27.04 -12.54
N LEU A 201 5.05 -27.96 -12.47
CA LEU A 201 3.64 -27.62 -12.67
C LEU A 201 3.09 -26.74 -11.53
N ASP A 202 3.50 -27.01 -10.29
CA ASP A 202 3.15 -26.19 -9.13
C ASP A 202 3.76 -24.78 -9.25
N ARG A 203 5.01 -24.67 -9.73
CA ARG A 203 5.63 -23.38 -10.07
C ARG A 203 4.80 -22.65 -11.13
N LEU A 204 4.45 -23.29 -12.24
CA LEU A 204 3.64 -22.64 -13.27
C LEU A 204 2.27 -22.20 -12.72
N GLN A 205 1.62 -23.03 -11.89
CA GLN A 205 0.36 -22.71 -11.21
C GLN A 205 0.46 -21.47 -10.34
N GLU A 206 1.53 -21.32 -9.56
CA GLU A 206 1.77 -20.15 -8.68
C GLU A 206 1.69 -18.83 -9.46
N GLY A 207 2.20 -18.79 -10.70
CA GLY A 207 2.11 -17.62 -11.56
C GLY A 207 0.66 -17.21 -11.89
N TYR A 208 -0.22 -18.19 -12.16
CA TYR A 208 -1.64 -17.93 -12.40
C TYR A 208 -2.36 -17.52 -11.13
N GLU A 209 -2.06 -18.16 -9.99
CA GLU A 209 -2.63 -17.80 -8.70
C GLU A 209 -2.31 -16.35 -8.33
N ARG A 210 -1.08 -15.90 -8.59
CA ARG A 210 -0.66 -14.50 -8.39
C ARG A 210 -1.46 -13.53 -9.26
N LEU A 211 -1.63 -13.81 -10.56
CA LEU A 211 -2.45 -12.96 -11.45
C LEU A 211 -3.92 -12.93 -11.04
N ASN A 212 -4.49 -14.08 -10.68
CA ASN A 212 -5.88 -14.14 -10.19
C ASN A 212 -6.03 -13.33 -8.89
N GLN A 213 -5.06 -13.42 -7.98
CA GLN A 213 -5.04 -12.61 -6.77
C GLN A 213 -4.99 -11.11 -7.08
N PHE A 214 -4.22 -10.68 -8.09
CA PHE A 214 -4.21 -9.28 -8.53
C PHE A 214 -5.58 -8.84 -9.05
N GLU A 215 -6.25 -9.67 -9.84
CA GLU A 215 -7.59 -9.38 -10.35
C GLU A 215 -8.65 -9.29 -9.26
N GLU A 216 -8.62 -10.23 -8.31
CA GLU A 216 -9.52 -10.23 -7.15
C GLU A 216 -9.28 -8.98 -6.28
N ASN A 217 -8.01 -8.69 -5.99
CA ASN A 217 -7.64 -7.58 -5.12
C ASN A 217 -7.87 -6.21 -5.76
N LYS A 218 -7.71 -6.07 -7.08
CA LYS A 218 -7.90 -4.82 -7.83
C LYS A 218 -9.19 -4.07 -7.45
N LYS A 219 -10.27 -4.79 -7.13
CA LYS A 219 -11.55 -4.19 -6.71
C LYS A 219 -11.44 -3.34 -5.44
N PHE A 220 -10.42 -3.54 -4.62
CA PHE A 220 -10.18 -2.84 -3.36
C PHE A 220 -9.06 -1.80 -3.43
N TYR A 221 -8.54 -1.56 -4.65
CA TYR A 221 -7.43 -0.65 -4.89
C TYR A 221 -7.78 0.30 -6.07
N PRO A 222 -7.74 1.61 -5.87
CA PRO A 222 -7.91 2.58 -6.96
C PRO A 222 -6.70 2.65 -7.91
N VAL A 223 -5.52 2.30 -7.39
CA VAL A 223 -4.25 2.27 -8.11
C VAL A 223 -3.44 1.06 -7.61
N PRO A 224 -2.54 0.47 -8.43
CA PRO A 224 -1.79 -0.71 -8.05
C PRO A 224 -0.91 -0.51 -6.83
N THR A 225 -0.31 0.67 -6.70
CA THR A 225 0.68 0.99 -5.66
C THR A 225 0.31 2.26 -4.90
N PHE A 226 0.27 2.13 -3.57
CA PHE A 226 0.04 3.20 -2.61
C PHE A 226 1.36 3.74 -2.05
N TYR A 227 2.32 2.84 -1.87
CA TYR A 227 3.65 3.09 -1.34
C TYR A 227 4.70 2.62 -2.36
N SER A 228 5.85 3.26 -2.37
CA SER A 228 7.01 2.82 -3.16
C SER A 228 7.77 1.71 -2.42
N ASN A 229 8.95 1.37 -2.90
CA ASN A 229 9.84 0.40 -2.28
C ASN A 229 11.13 1.07 -1.76
N ASP A 230 11.04 2.36 -1.41
CA ASP A 230 12.18 3.17 -1.01
C ASP A 230 12.35 3.21 0.51
N THR A 231 13.60 3.30 0.97
CA THR A 231 13.90 3.69 2.34
C THR A 231 14.48 5.10 2.39
N GLU A 232 13.83 5.99 3.14
CA GLU A 232 14.26 7.37 3.34
C GLU A 232 14.93 7.53 4.72
N LEU A 233 16.12 8.13 4.77
CA LEU A 233 16.74 8.63 6.02
C LEU A 233 16.96 10.14 5.91
N GLY A 234 16.36 10.91 6.79
CA GLY A 234 16.48 12.37 6.74
C GLY A 234 16.34 13.04 8.08
N PHE A 235 16.33 14.37 8.08
CA PHE A 235 16.05 15.16 9.27
C PHE A 235 15.28 16.43 8.87
N TRP A 236 14.46 16.93 9.80
CA TRP A 236 13.74 18.19 9.63
C TRP A 236 14.45 19.33 10.33
N VAL A 237 14.34 20.52 9.76
CA VAL A 237 14.64 21.80 10.40
C VAL A 237 13.36 22.60 10.42
N ASN A 238 12.84 22.89 11.61
CA ASN A 238 11.55 23.52 11.79
C ASN A 238 11.70 24.90 12.45
N ALA A 239 10.82 25.82 12.08
CA ALA A 239 10.69 27.15 12.64
C ALA A 239 9.23 27.40 13.04
N GLY A 240 9.02 27.97 14.23
CA GLY A 240 7.68 28.29 14.74
C GLY A 240 6.89 27.08 15.26
N SER A 241 7.54 25.96 15.56
CA SER A 241 6.88 24.77 16.12
C SER A 241 6.24 25.05 17.48
N ARG A 242 4.96 24.73 17.61
CA ARG A 242 4.16 24.97 18.82
C ARG A 242 3.82 23.68 19.57
N TYR A 243 3.70 22.57 18.85
CA TYR A 243 3.18 21.29 19.33
C TYR A 243 4.27 20.20 19.45
N GLY A 244 5.22 20.17 18.52
CA GLY A 244 6.33 19.22 18.48
C GLY A 244 7.51 19.60 19.37
N ALA A 245 7.46 20.75 20.04
CA ALA A 245 8.54 21.27 20.88
C ALA A 245 8.12 21.51 22.34
N SER A 246 9.04 21.20 23.26
CA SER A 246 9.01 21.57 24.67
C SER A 246 10.44 21.86 25.16
N LYS A 247 10.65 22.32 26.38
CA LYS A 247 11.97 22.56 26.99
C LYS A 247 12.85 21.32 26.98
N ASN A 248 12.22 20.14 27.04
CA ASN A 248 12.89 18.85 27.05
C ASN A 248 12.84 18.13 25.69
N ARG A 249 12.23 18.71 24.66
CA ARG A 249 12.07 18.10 23.33
C ARG A 249 12.22 19.14 22.22
N ASN A 250 13.19 18.90 21.35
CA ASN A 250 13.29 19.58 20.06
C ASN A 250 12.76 18.66 18.96
N ASN A 251 12.15 19.19 17.92
CA ASN A 251 11.77 18.45 16.71
C ASN A 251 12.68 18.75 15.52
N SER A 252 13.71 19.56 15.67
CA SER A 252 14.71 19.83 14.64
C SER A 252 15.96 18.97 14.80
N PHE A 253 16.56 18.58 13.69
CA PHE A 253 17.80 17.77 13.60
C PHE A 253 17.72 16.39 14.25
N ILE A 254 16.51 15.91 14.56
CA ILE A 254 16.31 14.51 14.94
C ILE A 254 16.07 13.71 13.66
N PRO A 255 16.84 12.65 13.43
CA PRO A 255 16.68 11.85 12.21
C PRO A 255 15.33 11.14 12.20
N PHE A 256 14.81 10.90 11.01
CA PHE A 256 13.72 9.99 10.76
C PHE A 256 14.13 8.93 9.74
N ILE A 257 13.59 7.73 9.90
CA ILE A 257 13.67 6.64 8.95
C ILE A 257 12.25 6.34 8.49
N ARG A 258 12.03 6.34 7.18
CA ARG A 258 10.79 5.89 6.55
C ARG A 258 11.13 4.72 5.63
N SER A 259 10.62 3.54 5.92
CA SER A 259 10.78 2.35 5.10
C SER A 259 9.45 1.99 4.48
N GLU A 260 9.37 2.07 3.16
CA GLU A 260 8.23 1.61 2.39
C GLU A 260 8.51 0.20 1.86
N LEU A 261 7.47 -0.63 1.81
CA LEU A 261 7.53 -1.96 1.21
C LEU A 261 6.30 -2.14 0.34
N ASN A 262 6.52 -2.64 -0.87
CA ASN A 262 5.48 -3.01 -1.81
C ASN A 262 5.78 -4.42 -2.36
N GLU A 263 4.90 -5.38 -2.10
CA GLU A 263 5.06 -6.78 -2.58
C GLU A 263 4.53 -6.99 -4.01
N GLY A 264 4.06 -5.94 -4.68
CA GLY A 264 3.57 -5.99 -6.05
C GLY A 264 2.23 -5.25 -6.26
N PRO A 265 1.76 -5.17 -7.50
CA PRO A 265 0.52 -4.49 -7.83
C PRO A 265 -0.66 -5.12 -7.08
N PHE A 266 -1.47 -4.31 -6.40
CA PHE A 266 -2.63 -4.79 -5.62
C PHE A 266 -2.26 -5.78 -4.50
N GLY A 267 -0.98 -5.86 -4.13
CA GLY A 267 -0.45 -6.70 -3.07
C GLY A 267 -0.48 -6.04 -1.70
N PHE A 268 0.16 -6.69 -0.73
CA PHE A 268 0.42 -6.12 0.58
C PHE A 268 1.43 -4.97 0.48
N GLN A 269 1.11 -3.86 1.13
CA GLN A 269 1.95 -2.68 1.13
C GLN A 269 1.99 -2.08 2.53
N ARG A 270 3.15 -1.58 2.94
CA ARG A 270 3.31 -0.96 4.25
C ARG A 270 4.30 0.21 4.23
N VAL A 271 4.14 1.08 5.21
CA VAL A 271 5.11 2.10 5.57
C VAL A 271 5.39 1.99 7.05
N PHE A 272 6.67 1.92 7.39
CA PHE A 272 7.14 2.10 8.75
C PHE A 272 7.91 3.42 8.84
N LEU A 273 7.60 4.23 9.83
CA LEU A 273 8.22 5.52 10.05
C LEU A 273 8.62 5.63 11.52
N THR A 274 9.85 6.06 11.79
CA THR A 274 10.30 6.38 13.14
C THR A 274 11.16 7.63 13.12
N GLY A 275 10.99 8.51 14.10
CA GLY A 275 11.68 9.79 14.19
C GLY A 275 10.76 10.97 13.92
N VAL A 276 11.33 12.12 13.54
CA VAL A 276 10.54 13.34 13.32
C VAL A 276 9.95 13.40 11.91
N ALA A 277 8.63 13.45 11.81
CA ALA A 277 7.93 13.59 10.54
C ALA A 277 6.52 14.18 10.71
N PRO A 278 5.92 14.75 9.65
CA PRO A 278 4.53 15.20 9.68
C PRO A 278 3.56 14.06 10.02
N MET A 279 2.51 14.36 10.77
CA MET A 279 1.42 13.42 11.03
C MET A 279 0.35 13.58 9.94
N LYS A 280 0.00 12.49 9.25
CA LYS A 280 -0.93 12.54 8.09
C LYS A 280 -2.40 12.69 8.51
N ASN A 281 -2.80 11.97 9.56
CA ASN A 281 -4.15 11.84 10.10
C ASN A 281 -4.27 12.41 11.53
N GLY A 282 -3.22 13.05 12.03
CA GLY A 282 -3.18 13.65 13.35
C GLY A 282 -3.76 15.07 13.41
N ILE A 283 -3.84 15.60 14.62
CA ILE A 283 -4.44 16.90 14.95
C ILE A 283 -3.51 18.11 14.73
N HIS A 284 -2.31 17.88 14.19
CA HIS A 284 -1.31 18.89 13.85
C HIS A 284 -0.65 18.64 12.50
N GLU A 285 -0.11 19.71 11.95
CA GLU A 285 0.59 19.74 10.68
C GLU A 285 2.11 19.61 10.80
N GLU A 286 2.66 20.08 11.92
CA GLU A 286 4.11 20.19 12.09
C GLU A 286 4.76 18.83 12.34
N PRO A 287 6.03 18.63 11.92
CA PRO A 287 6.74 17.40 12.19
C PRO A 287 6.90 17.13 13.68
N GLN A 288 6.56 15.91 14.08
CA GLN A 288 6.66 15.44 15.45
C GLN A 288 7.42 14.13 15.53
N PHE A 289 8.08 13.89 16.67
CA PHE A 289 8.76 12.62 16.91
C PHE A 289 7.73 11.52 17.16
N GLN A 290 7.63 10.58 16.23
CA GLN A 290 6.66 9.49 16.25
C GLN A 290 7.29 8.18 15.79
N ALA A 291 6.69 7.07 16.20
CA ALA A 291 6.82 5.79 15.53
C ALA A 291 5.43 5.47 14.94
N SER A 292 5.35 5.30 13.63
CA SER A 292 4.10 4.95 12.96
C SER A 292 4.27 3.76 12.02
N TYR A 293 3.18 3.02 11.86
CA TYR A 293 3.08 1.88 10.97
C TYR A 293 1.74 1.95 10.26
N SER A 294 1.76 2.05 8.94
CA SER A 294 0.57 2.03 8.10
C SER A 294 0.65 0.85 7.15
N MET A 295 -0.43 0.10 6.96
CA MET A 295 -0.48 -1.00 6.00
C MET A 295 -1.77 -1.00 5.19
N LYS A 296 -1.70 -1.60 4.00
CA LYS A 296 -2.80 -1.80 3.07
C LYS A 296 -2.71 -3.23 2.52
N SER A 297 -3.79 -4.00 2.68
CA SER A 297 -3.91 -5.38 2.21
C SER A 297 -5.34 -5.69 1.79
N SER A 298 -5.54 -6.05 0.51
CA SER A 298 -6.87 -6.39 -0.02
C SER A 298 -7.91 -5.33 0.35
N TYR A 299 -8.96 -5.67 1.10
CA TYR A 299 -10.02 -4.75 1.48
C TYR A 299 -9.76 -3.96 2.77
N VAL A 300 -8.63 -4.16 3.45
CA VAL A 300 -8.33 -3.58 4.77
C VAL A 300 -7.13 -2.63 4.70
N HIS A 301 -7.22 -1.52 5.43
CA HIS A 301 -6.07 -0.72 5.84
C HIS A 301 -6.01 -0.56 7.35
N PHE A 302 -4.83 -0.27 7.85
CA PHE A 302 -4.56 -0.15 9.28
C PHE A 302 -3.42 0.82 9.54
N ASP A 303 -3.53 1.58 10.64
CA ASP A 303 -2.57 2.60 11.02
C ASP A 303 -2.36 2.63 12.54
N ILE A 304 -1.10 2.68 12.96
CA ILE A 304 -0.70 2.91 14.34
C ILE A 304 0.23 4.11 14.38
N ILE A 305 0.01 5.01 15.33
CA ILE A 305 0.91 6.11 15.63
C ILE A 305 1.16 6.16 17.13
N ILE A 306 2.44 6.32 17.50
CA ILE A 306 2.87 6.41 18.90
C ILE A 306 3.91 7.52 19.01
N ASP A 307 3.74 8.40 19.99
CA ASP A 307 4.83 9.25 20.47
C ASP A 307 5.84 8.40 21.26
N ALA A 308 6.85 7.90 20.55
CA ALA A 308 7.84 6.98 21.11
C ALA A 308 8.68 7.62 22.25
N SER A 309 8.79 8.95 22.33
CA SER A 309 9.49 9.61 23.45
C SER A 309 8.68 9.50 24.73
N ARG A 310 7.37 9.77 24.64
CA ARG A 310 6.44 9.67 25.78
C ARG A 310 6.26 8.24 26.25
N PHE A 311 6.26 7.28 25.32
CA PHE A 311 6.14 5.86 25.66
C PHE A 311 7.37 5.30 26.39
N ASN A 312 8.59 5.60 25.90
CA ASN A 312 9.81 4.96 26.42
C ASN A 312 10.40 5.63 27.68
N ILE A 313 10.34 6.96 27.78
CA ILE A 313 11.00 7.74 28.83
C ILE A 313 10.00 8.21 29.90
N GLY A 314 8.70 8.17 29.59
CA GLY A 314 7.60 8.57 30.47
C GLY A 314 6.97 9.90 30.07
N GLN A 315 5.66 10.02 30.25
CA GLN A 315 4.87 11.16 29.77
C GLN A 315 5.22 12.48 30.47
N GLU A 316 5.41 12.47 31.80
CA GLU A 316 5.55 13.70 32.61
C GLU A 316 6.69 14.61 32.18
N LYS A 317 7.82 14.06 31.71
CA LYS A 317 8.98 14.84 31.26
C LYS A 317 8.70 15.62 29.98
N TYR A 318 7.73 15.18 29.18
CA TYR A 318 7.39 15.73 27.86
C TYR A 318 6.02 16.41 27.84
N LYS A 319 5.33 16.49 28.98
CA LYS A 319 4.17 17.36 29.16
C LYS A 319 4.64 18.82 29.16
N TRP A 320 3.84 19.72 28.60
CA TRP A 320 4.15 21.13 28.62
C TRP A 320 4.16 21.65 30.06
N ALA A 321 5.08 22.58 30.31
CA ALA A 321 5.13 23.36 31.53
C ALA A 321 4.58 24.76 31.28
N SER A 322 4.09 25.42 32.33
CA SER A 322 3.48 26.75 32.20
C SER A 322 4.47 27.76 31.63
N ASP A 323 5.76 27.72 31.99
CA ASP A 323 6.81 28.62 31.51
C ASP A 323 7.13 28.49 30.01
N GLU A 324 6.66 27.44 29.35
CA GLU A 324 6.84 27.18 27.91
C GLU A 324 5.67 27.68 27.05
N MET A 325 4.54 27.98 27.69
CA MET A 325 3.30 28.42 27.04
C MET A 325 3.15 29.92 27.14
N GLU A 326 2.47 30.53 26.16
CA GLU A 326 2.15 31.97 26.26
C GLU A 326 1.12 32.20 27.38
N THR A 327 1.02 33.42 27.89
CA THR A 327 0.13 33.74 29.03
C THR A 327 -1.33 33.37 28.78
N GLN A 328 -1.76 33.35 27.52
CA GLN A 328 -3.08 32.89 27.09
C GLN A 328 -2.88 31.93 25.92
N ASP A 329 -2.72 30.65 26.21
CA ASP A 329 -2.33 29.62 25.24
C ASP A 329 -2.99 28.29 25.56
N ASP A 330 -3.21 27.50 24.54
CA ASP A 330 -3.76 26.15 24.59
C ASP A 330 -2.98 25.27 23.64
N ARG A 331 -2.66 24.05 24.05
CA ARG A 331 -1.96 23.11 23.18
C ARG A 331 -2.57 21.74 23.35
N GLU A 332 -2.60 21.01 22.26
CA GLU A 332 -3.06 19.63 22.19
C GLU A 332 -1.98 18.82 21.48
N ASN A 333 -1.87 17.52 21.78
CA ASN A 333 -1.03 16.61 21.01
C ASN A 333 -1.54 15.18 21.06
N GLU A 334 -1.47 14.49 19.93
CA GLU A 334 -1.77 13.07 19.88
C GLU A 334 -0.60 12.26 20.44
N ILE A 335 -0.88 11.44 21.46
CA ILE A 335 0.13 10.56 22.09
C ILE A 335 0.16 9.21 21.37
N PHE A 336 -1.03 8.72 21.05
CA PHE A 336 -1.22 7.36 20.59
C PHE A 336 -2.51 7.31 19.78
N SER A 337 -2.47 6.61 18.65
CA SER A 337 -3.66 6.25 17.90
C SER A 337 -3.50 4.90 17.23
N VAL A 338 -4.58 4.13 17.23
CA VAL A 338 -4.76 2.94 16.39
C VAL A 338 -6.04 3.13 15.61
N SER A 339 -5.96 3.03 14.29
CA SER A 339 -7.11 3.04 13.42
C SER A 339 -7.04 1.93 12.39
N GLY A 340 -8.20 1.61 11.85
CA GLY A 340 -8.33 0.64 10.77
C GLY A 340 -9.61 0.88 10.02
N GLY A 341 -9.66 0.30 8.83
CA GLY A 341 -10.71 0.63 7.91
C GLY A 341 -10.80 -0.30 6.73
N PHE A 342 -11.75 0.02 5.85
CA PHE A 342 -12.07 -0.75 4.67
C PHE A 342 -11.99 0.10 3.42
N ASP A 343 -11.50 -0.49 2.33
CA ASP A 343 -11.37 0.16 1.03
C ASP A 343 -12.17 -0.61 -0.02
N TYR A 344 -12.80 0.11 -0.94
CA TYR A 344 -13.50 -0.44 -2.09
C TYR A 344 -13.45 0.54 -3.26
N GLY A 345 -12.82 0.12 -4.35
CA GLY A 345 -12.53 0.96 -5.51
C GLY A 345 -11.79 2.23 -5.09
N SER A 346 -12.35 3.38 -5.43
CA SER A 346 -11.80 4.69 -5.10
C SER A 346 -12.12 5.20 -3.70
N TRP A 347 -12.94 4.50 -2.92
CA TRP A 347 -13.40 4.97 -1.62
C TRP A 347 -12.83 4.15 -0.49
N ALA A 348 -12.60 4.79 0.65
CA ALA A 348 -12.21 4.12 1.87
C ALA A 348 -12.78 4.81 3.11
N LEU A 349 -12.99 4.02 4.16
CA LEU A 349 -13.48 4.47 5.46
C LEU A 349 -12.49 4.06 6.53
N ASP A 350 -12.05 5.00 7.36
CA ASP A 350 -11.18 4.78 8.53
C ASP A 350 -11.95 5.04 9.81
N MET A 351 -11.71 4.21 10.82
CA MET A 351 -12.24 4.41 12.16
C MET A 351 -11.14 4.15 13.18
N THR A 352 -11.06 5.03 14.15
CA THR A 352 -10.15 4.89 15.28
C THR A 352 -10.68 3.87 16.27
N ILE A 353 -9.82 2.95 16.67
CA ILE A 353 -10.08 1.92 17.68
C ILE A 353 -9.72 2.48 19.06
N MET A 354 -8.59 3.20 19.16
CA MET A 354 -8.13 3.83 20.39
C MET A 354 -7.28 5.04 20.05
N GLN A 355 -7.55 6.18 20.71
CA GLN A 355 -6.75 7.38 20.57
C GLN A 355 -6.69 8.15 21.89
N ASN A 356 -5.49 8.64 22.21
CA ASN A 356 -5.24 9.46 23.38
C ASN A 356 -4.66 10.80 22.95
N ILE A 357 -5.29 11.88 23.42
CA ILE A 357 -4.88 13.25 23.11
C ILE A 357 -4.53 13.96 24.41
N TYR A 358 -3.29 14.40 24.52
CA TYR A 358 -2.85 15.29 25.59
C TYR A 358 -3.27 16.72 25.31
N TYR A 359 -3.66 17.47 26.35
CA TYR A 359 -3.89 18.89 26.23
C TYR A 359 -3.35 19.69 27.42
N ALA A 360 -3.09 20.97 27.19
CA ALA A 360 -2.69 21.93 28.20
C ALA A 360 -3.30 23.29 27.91
N ILE A 361 -3.71 24.00 28.95
CA ILE A 361 -4.34 25.32 28.89
C ILE A 361 -3.65 26.22 29.90
N ARG A 362 -3.19 27.38 29.44
CA ARG A 362 -2.60 28.43 30.27
C ARG A 362 -3.41 29.72 30.13
N HIS A 363 -3.81 30.29 31.27
CA HIS A 363 -4.44 31.60 31.36
C HIS A 363 -3.90 32.37 32.58
N GLY A 364 -2.97 33.30 32.35
CA GLY A 364 -2.26 33.99 33.42
C GLY A 364 -1.44 33.00 34.25
N ASP A 365 -1.79 32.93 35.53
CA ASP A 365 -1.21 31.98 36.50
C ASP A 365 -1.97 30.65 36.54
N LEU A 366 -3.15 30.57 35.94
CA LEU A 366 -3.91 29.33 35.82
C LEU A 366 -3.26 28.44 34.76
N PHE A 367 -2.93 27.22 35.15
CA PHE A 367 -2.40 26.20 34.26
C PHE A 367 -3.08 24.86 34.53
N HIS A 368 -3.70 24.30 33.51
CA HIS A 368 -4.32 22.98 33.54
C HIS A 368 -3.72 22.12 32.42
N ARG A 369 -3.52 20.82 32.68
CA ARG A 369 -3.06 19.87 31.67
C ARG A 369 -3.56 18.49 32.03
N ASP A 370 -4.03 17.75 31.04
CA ASP A 370 -4.51 16.38 31.24
C ASP A 370 -4.55 15.61 29.91
N ASP A 371 -4.97 14.35 29.96
CA ASP A 371 -5.10 13.47 28.80
C ASP A 371 -6.58 13.13 28.55
N ILE A 372 -7.05 13.35 27.33
CA ILE A 372 -8.34 12.84 26.86
C ILE A 372 -8.14 11.37 26.49
N GLU A 373 -8.47 10.50 27.44
CA GLU A 373 -8.52 9.06 27.23
C GLU A 373 -9.77 8.70 26.41
N GLN A 374 -9.63 7.88 25.35
CA GLN A 374 -10.73 7.47 24.46
C GLN A 374 -11.27 8.56 23.52
N ALA A 375 -10.39 9.37 22.94
CA ALA A 375 -10.76 10.17 21.78
C ALA A 375 -11.18 9.27 20.60
N TRP A 376 -12.05 9.79 19.74
CA TRP A 376 -12.51 9.12 18.54
C TRP A 376 -12.17 9.92 17.28
N ARG A 377 -11.95 9.22 16.18
CA ARG A 377 -11.78 9.79 14.84
C ARG A 377 -12.38 8.87 13.78
N TYR A 378 -13.05 9.48 12.81
CA TYR A 378 -13.52 8.87 11.58
C TYR A 378 -12.85 9.53 10.37
N GLY A 379 -12.54 8.73 9.36
CA GLY A 379 -11.98 9.18 8.09
C GLY A 379 -12.81 8.69 6.90
N VAL A 380 -12.97 9.54 5.89
CA VAL A 380 -13.49 9.16 4.58
C VAL A 380 -12.48 9.61 3.54
N PHE A 381 -12.07 8.68 2.68
CA PHE A 381 -11.06 8.93 1.65
C PHE A 381 -11.64 8.67 0.27
N TYR A 382 -11.23 9.52 -0.67
CA TYR A 382 -11.39 9.30 -2.09
C TYR A 382 -10.03 9.35 -2.76
N ARG A 383 -9.68 8.32 -3.52
CA ARG A 383 -8.44 8.27 -4.28
C ARG A 383 -8.70 7.84 -5.71
N ASP A 384 -8.12 8.60 -6.63
CA ASP A 384 -7.94 8.18 -8.01
C ASP A 384 -6.45 8.32 -8.40
N ARG A 385 -6.16 8.27 -9.70
CA ARG A 385 -4.80 8.38 -10.23
C ARG A 385 -4.19 9.77 -10.04
N PHE A 386 -5.01 10.81 -9.98
CA PHE A 386 -4.58 12.21 -10.04
C PHE A 386 -4.70 12.91 -8.69
N THR A 387 -5.59 12.45 -7.82
CA THR A 387 -5.99 13.13 -6.60
C THR A 387 -6.24 12.14 -5.48
N LEU A 388 -5.77 12.49 -4.28
CA LEU A 388 -6.21 11.89 -3.04
C LEU A 388 -6.87 12.97 -2.17
N LEU A 389 -8.11 12.73 -1.78
CA LEU A 389 -8.89 13.55 -0.86
C LEU A 389 -9.11 12.77 0.43
N GLU A 390 -8.76 13.36 1.56
CA GLU A 390 -8.96 12.74 2.85
C GLU A 390 -9.67 13.69 3.78
N PHE A 391 -10.81 13.26 4.33
CA PHE A 391 -11.52 14.02 5.33
C PHE A 391 -11.54 13.24 6.63
N TYR A 392 -11.02 13.84 7.70
CA TYR A 392 -11.07 13.33 9.05
C TYR A 392 -11.95 14.21 9.93
N MET A 393 -12.72 13.59 10.81
CA MET A 393 -13.40 14.26 11.92
C MET A 393 -13.09 13.50 13.21
N GLY A 394 -12.90 14.20 14.30
CA GLY A 394 -12.66 13.57 15.59
C GLY A 394 -12.98 14.47 16.77
N GLY A 395 -12.88 13.89 17.95
CA GLY A 395 -13.10 14.61 19.18
C GLY A 395 -13.01 13.71 20.40
N GLY A 396 -13.24 14.32 21.55
CA GLY A 396 -13.24 13.64 22.84
C GLY A 396 -13.56 14.61 23.95
N SER A 397 -13.73 14.07 25.14
CA SER A 397 -13.95 14.87 26.33
C SER A 397 -13.21 14.26 27.50
N ASP A 398 -12.79 15.12 28.41
CA ASP A 398 -12.14 14.75 29.65
C ASP A 398 -12.86 15.44 30.81
N MET A 399 -12.89 14.77 31.95
CA MET A 399 -13.49 15.26 33.17
C MET A 399 -12.78 14.63 34.35
N LYS A 400 -12.90 15.29 35.50
CA LYS A 400 -12.37 14.77 36.75
C LYS A 400 -12.79 13.29 36.97
N PRO A 401 -11.84 12.38 37.23
CA PRO A 401 -12.15 10.97 37.47
C PRO A 401 -13.08 10.77 38.67
N GLU A 402 -13.99 9.79 38.56
CA GLU A 402 -14.84 9.39 39.68
C GLU A 402 -14.02 8.73 40.81
N LEU A 403 -14.51 8.86 42.04
CA LEU A 403 -13.90 8.22 43.20
C LEU A 403 -13.96 6.70 43.05
N ILE A 404 -12.84 6.04 43.31
CA ILE A 404 -12.77 4.58 43.24
C ILE A 404 -13.52 4.01 44.45
N PRO A 405 -14.58 3.18 44.25
CA PRO A 405 -15.29 2.57 45.35
C PRO A 405 -14.41 1.54 46.05
N LEU A 406 -14.38 1.57 47.38
CA LEU A 406 -13.72 0.54 48.19
C LEU A 406 -14.49 -0.78 48.04
N LYS A 407 -13.80 -1.84 47.62
CA LYS A 407 -14.38 -3.19 47.57
C LYS A 407 -14.41 -3.78 48.97
N ASP A 408 -15.50 -4.49 49.32
CA ASP A 408 -15.65 -5.15 50.63
C ASP A 408 -14.55 -6.18 50.94
N SER A 409 -13.90 -6.72 49.90
CA SER A 409 -12.79 -7.68 50.00
C SER A 409 -11.40 -7.04 49.85
N ALA A 410 -11.29 -5.71 49.83
CA ALA A 410 -10.00 -5.02 49.68
C ALA A 410 -9.12 -5.28 50.89
N SER A 411 -7.87 -5.64 50.65
CA SER A 411 -6.85 -5.77 51.68
C SER A 411 -6.52 -4.41 52.31
N PRO A 412 -5.95 -4.37 53.54
CA PRO A 412 -5.66 -3.10 54.22
C PRO A 412 -4.76 -2.14 53.44
N TRP A 413 -3.85 -2.65 52.60
CA TRP A 413 -2.99 -1.82 51.76
C TRP A 413 -3.73 -1.28 50.53
N GLU A 414 -4.63 -2.05 49.93
CA GLU A 414 -5.51 -1.57 48.84
C GLU A 414 -6.46 -0.49 49.36
N GLN A 415 -6.98 -0.65 50.57
CA GLN A 415 -7.83 0.35 51.21
C GLN A 415 -7.08 1.66 51.43
N ALA A 416 -5.88 1.60 52.04
CA ALA A 416 -5.05 2.79 52.26
C ALA A 416 -4.69 3.51 50.95
N TYR A 417 -4.34 2.75 49.90
CA TYR A 417 -4.05 3.30 48.57
C TYR A 417 -5.27 3.98 47.94
N ILE A 418 -6.43 3.31 47.95
CA ILE A 418 -7.67 3.87 47.38
C ILE A 418 -8.12 5.11 48.17
N GLU A 419 -8.00 5.11 49.49
CA GLU A 419 -8.33 6.27 50.32
C GLU A 419 -7.41 7.46 50.04
N GLU A 420 -6.09 7.23 49.95
CA GLU A 420 -5.12 8.28 49.60
C GLU A 420 -5.40 8.85 48.21
N TYR A 421 -5.65 7.98 47.22
CA TYR A 421 -5.99 8.39 45.86
C TYR A 421 -7.31 9.17 45.80
N ASN A 422 -8.35 8.70 46.49
CA ASN A 422 -9.64 9.39 46.57
C ASN A 422 -9.53 10.74 47.29
N ASN A 423 -8.67 10.87 48.30
CA ASN A 423 -8.41 12.15 48.96
C ASN A 423 -7.72 13.13 48.02
N HIS A 424 -6.79 12.65 47.20
CA HIS A 424 -6.19 13.45 46.13
C HIS A 424 -7.23 13.88 45.07
N LEU A 425 -8.10 12.97 44.61
CA LEU A 425 -9.18 13.33 43.68
C LEU A 425 -10.12 14.39 44.28
N LYS A 426 -10.45 14.30 45.57
CA LYS A 426 -11.26 15.32 46.26
C LYS A 426 -10.61 16.69 46.32
N SER A 427 -9.27 16.78 46.30
CA SER A 427 -8.59 18.07 46.30
C SER A 427 -8.51 18.73 44.92
N ILE A 428 -8.85 18.02 43.85
CA ILE A 428 -8.91 18.57 42.49
C ILE A 428 -10.30 19.18 42.26
N PRO A 429 -10.42 20.44 41.80
CA PRO A 429 -11.69 21.04 41.42
C PRO A 429 -12.35 20.27 40.25
N ASP A 430 -13.68 20.25 40.22
CA ASP A 430 -14.39 19.64 39.10
C ASP A 430 -14.12 20.43 37.81
N PHE A 431 -13.83 19.70 36.73
CA PHE A 431 -13.56 20.29 35.43
C PHE A 431 -14.15 19.43 34.31
N TYR A 432 -14.38 20.08 33.18
CA TYR A 432 -14.84 19.46 31.95
C TYR A 432 -14.10 20.08 30.75
N THR A 433 -13.52 19.22 29.93
CA THR A 433 -12.86 19.57 28.67
C THR A 433 -13.57 18.87 27.52
N GLN A 434 -13.78 19.58 26.43
CA GLN A 434 -14.26 19.01 25.17
C GLN A 434 -13.35 19.48 24.03
N LEU A 435 -12.88 18.53 23.23
CA LEU A 435 -12.11 18.76 22.01
C LEU A 435 -12.92 18.26 20.81
N GLY A 436 -13.04 19.09 19.79
CA GLY A 436 -13.52 18.70 18.47
C GLY A 436 -12.55 19.15 17.40
N TRP A 437 -12.35 18.33 16.38
CA TRP A 437 -11.46 18.69 15.28
C TRP A 437 -11.88 18.04 13.96
N TYR A 438 -11.45 18.65 12.87
CA TYR A 438 -11.60 18.08 11.54
C TYR A 438 -10.40 18.46 10.67
N ARG A 439 -10.08 17.61 9.70
CA ARG A 439 -8.95 17.80 8.79
C ARG A 439 -9.35 17.42 7.37
N LEU A 440 -8.98 18.25 6.41
CA LEU A 440 -9.10 17.96 4.98
C LEU A 440 -7.69 17.95 4.38
N ASN A 441 -7.27 16.83 3.81
CA ASN A 441 -6.07 16.72 3.00
C ASN A 441 -6.45 16.61 1.52
N VAL A 442 -5.65 17.26 0.67
CA VAL A 442 -5.76 17.20 -0.79
C VAL A 442 -4.35 17.03 -1.36
N ASP A 443 -4.08 15.87 -1.93
CA ASP A 443 -2.82 15.56 -2.60
C ASP A 443 -3.04 15.55 -4.11
N LEU A 444 -2.26 16.34 -4.85
CA LEU A 444 -2.34 16.41 -6.32
C LEU A 444 -1.23 15.55 -6.92
N LEU A 445 -1.56 14.28 -7.18
CA LEU A 445 -0.66 13.24 -7.69
C LEU A 445 -0.33 13.38 -9.18
N GLN A 446 -1.08 14.21 -9.92
CA GLN A 446 -0.82 14.49 -11.34
C GLN A 446 0.54 15.16 -11.60
N PHE A 447 1.13 15.81 -10.60
CA PHE A 447 2.40 16.51 -10.74
C PHE A 447 3.55 15.59 -10.32
N THR A 448 4.33 15.11 -11.27
CA THR A 448 5.40 14.12 -11.01
C THR A 448 6.69 14.75 -10.46
N SER A 449 6.99 16.00 -10.83
CA SER A 449 8.23 16.67 -10.42
C SER A 449 8.11 17.43 -9.10
N LEU A 450 6.91 17.88 -8.74
CA LEU A 450 6.63 18.60 -7.51
C LEU A 450 5.30 18.08 -7.02
N LEU A 451 5.26 17.42 -5.87
CA LEU A 451 4.05 16.81 -5.34
C LEU A 451 3.44 17.76 -4.28
N PRO A 452 2.52 18.67 -4.66
CA PRO A 452 1.90 19.56 -3.70
C PRO A 452 0.81 18.82 -2.92
N LYS A 453 0.80 19.06 -1.62
CA LYS A 453 -0.25 18.59 -0.72
C LYS A 453 -0.76 19.77 0.07
N TYR A 454 -2.08 19.90 0.13
CA TYR A 454 -2.74 20.91 0.95
C TYR A 454 -3.42 20.24 2.13
N SER A 455 -3.31 20.85 3.31
CA SER A 455 -4.05 20.42 4.49
C SER A 455 -4.73 21.61 5.16
N PHE A 456 -5.99 21.41 5.52
CA PHE A 456 -6.77 22.30 6.36
C PHE A 456 -7.14 21.60 7.65
N ILE A 457 -6.87 22.21 8.80
CA ILE A 457 -7.17 21.66 10.11
C ILE A 457 -7.98 22.68 10.90
N GLY A 458 -9.17 22.30 11.35
CA GLY A 458 -9.99 23.10 12.26
C GLY A 458 -10.11 22.41 13.61
N ARG A 459 -9.95 23.16 14.71
CA ARG A 459 -10.08 22.63 16.08
C ARG A 459 -10.90 23.58 16.95
N ASP A 460 -11.68 23.00 17.86
CA ASP A 460 -12.47 23.67 18.89
C ASP A 460 -12.16 22.99 20.22
N LEU A 461 -11.66 23.75 21.19
CA LEU A 461 -11.40 23.31 22.55
C LEU A 461 -12.27 24.13 23.50
N LYS A 462 -12.98 23.46 24.40
CA LYS A 462 -13.76 24.09 25.46
C LYS A 462 -13.32 23.50 26.78
N PHE A 463 -13.06 24.36 27.75
CA PHE A 463 -12.67 23.98 29.09
C PHE A 463 -13.49 24.78 30.08
N ARG A 464 -14.02 24.09 31.08
CA ARG A 464 -14.71 24.70 32.20
C ARG A 464 -14.20 24.06 33.48
N ARG A 465 -13.81 24.90 34.43
CA ARG A 465 -13.43 24.50 35.78
C ARG A 465 -14.36 25.18 36.78
N GLU A 466 -14.92 24.40 37.69
CA GLU A 466 -15.70 24.93 38.80
C GLU A 466 -14.80 25.67 39.80
N ASN A 467 -15.43 26.39 40.72
CA ASN A 467 -14.68 27.13 41.73
C ASN A 467 -13.97 26.11 42.65
N ASP A 468 -12.68 26.33 42.85
CA ASP A 468 -11.93 25.59 43.85
C ASP A 468 -12.40 26.04 45.24
N GLU A 469 -13.18 25.20 45.93
CA GLU A 469 -13.70 25.52 47.27
C GLU A 469 -12.59 25.70 48.32
N LEU A 470 -11.41 25.09 48.11
CA LEU A 470 -10.26 25.15 49.02
C LEU A 470 -9.43 26.42 48.80
N ASN A 471 -9.15 26.77 47.55
CA ASN A 471 -8.28 27.91 47.21
C ASN A 471 -9.04 29.18 46.79
N GLN A 472 -10.37 29.11 46.67
CA GLN A 472 -11.24 30.21 46.24
C GLN A 472 -10.78 30.86 44.92
N SER A 473 -10.24 30.06 43.99
CA SER A 473 -9.63 30.56 42.75
C SER A 473 -10.64 31.05 41.70
N GLY A 474 -11.94 30.99 42.00
CA GLY A 474 -13.03 31.30 41.08
C GLY A 474 -13.24 30.19 40.05
N GLY A 475 -14.46 30.15 39.49
CA GLY A 475 -14.75 29.36 38.29
C GLY A 475 -14.08 29.98 37.07
N PHE A 476 -13.72 29.14 36.10
CA PHE A 476 -13.01 29.55 34.89
C PHE A 476 -13.60 28.83 33.67
N SER A 477 -13.89 29.59 32.62
CA SER A 477 -14.31 29.08 31.31
C SER A 477 -13.32 29.54 30.26
N TYR A 478 -12.96 28.64 29.34
CA TYR A 478 -12.03 28.90 28.25
C TYR A 478 -12.53 28.21 26.99
N SER A 479 -12.55 28.93 25.88
CA SER A 479 -12.83 28.39 24.56
C SER A 479 -11.75 28.83 23.58
N SER A 480 -11.27 27.90 22.76
CA SER A 480 -10.29 28.16 21.71
C SER A 480 -10.78 27.57 20.41
N GLN A 481 -10.68 28.36 19.35
CA GLN A 481 -10.93 27.94 17.98
C GLN A 481 -9.67 28.20 17.18
N SER A 482 -9.15 27.16 16.52
CA SER A 482 -8.01 27.30 15.62
C SER A 482 -8.32 26.79 14.22
N MET A 483 -7.78 27.50 13.24
CA MET A 483 -7.82 27.15 11.83
C MET A 483 -6.41 27.20 11.27
N THR A 484 -5.96 26.09 10.71
CA THR A 484 -4.60 25.95 10.18
C THR A 484 -4.66 25.60 8.71
N HIS A 485 -3.98 26.39 7.90
CA HIS A 485 -3.76 26.12 6.49
C HIS A 485 -2.31 25.71 6.27
N VAL A 486 -2.09 24.67 5.48
CA VAL A 486 -0.77 24.07 5.28
C VAL A 486 -0.58 23.69 3.83
N ILE A 487 0.60 23.97 3.31
CA ILE A 487 1.06 23.44 2.03
C ILE A 487 2.34 22.66 2.30
N TYR A 488 2.35 21.40 1.88
CA TYR A 488 3.55 20.57 1.80
C TYR A 488 4.01 20.45 0.35
N LEU A 489 5.32 20.38 0.16
CA LEU A 489 5.96 20.19 -1.13
C LEU A 489 7.00 19.09 -0.99
N ASP A 490 6.86 18.02 -1.78
CA ASP A 490 7.91 17.01 -1.95
C ASP A 490 8.55 17.18 -3.33
N TYR A 491 9.88 17.25 -3.37
CA TYR A 491 10.68 17.42 -4.58
C TYR A 491 11.80 16.37 -4.61
N PRO A 492 11.72 15.36 -5.49
CA PRO A 492 12.83 14.43 -5.73
C PRO A 492 13.93 15.17 -6.51
N LEU A 493 15.07 15.45 -5.86
CA LEU A 493 16.16 16.20 -6.46
C LEU A 493 16.96 15.32 -7.44
N ASP A 494 17.35 14.13 -6.97
CA ASP A 494 18.11 13.10 -7.69
C ASP A 494 17.62 11.71 -7.23
N LYS A 495 18.13 10.63 -7.84
CA LYS A 495 17.77 9.25 -7.46
C LYS A 495 17.98 8.93 -5.97
N ASP A 496 18.95 9.60 -5.34
CA ASP A 496 19.36 9.31 -3.97
C ASP A 496 18.94 10.40 -2.97
N LEU A 497 18.28 11.48 -3.41
CA LEU A 497 18.00 12.65 -2.57
C LEU A 497 16.60 13.22 -2.79
N LYS A 498 15.88 13.45 -1.69
CA LYS A 498 14.56 14.06 -1.65
C LYS A 498 14.54 15.28 -0.74
N LEU A 499 14.00 16.37 -1.25
CA LEU A 499 13.74 17.60 -0.49
C LEU A 499 12.26 17.65 -0.16
N LYS A 500 11.95 18.01 1.09
CA LYS A 500 10.57 18.21 1.56
C LYS A 500 10.47 19.55 2.24
N GLY A 501 9.32 20.21 2.12
CA GLY A 501 9.07 21.46 2.79
C GLY A 501 7.61 21.59 3.19
N TYR A 502 7.35 22.35 4.25
CA TYR A 502 6.01 22.79 4.57
C TYR A 502 5.98 24.26 4.99
N LEU A 503 4.86 24.90 4.71
CA LEU A 503 4.51 26.23 5.19
C LEU A 503 3.11 26.16 5.78
N SER A 504 2.94 26.64 7.01
CA SER A 504 1.62 26.74 7.64
C SER A 504 1.37 28.09 8.29
N VAL A 505 0.09 28.44 8.37
CA VAL A 505 -0.39 29.55 9.19
C VAL A 505 -1.57 29.05 9.99
N GLU A 506 -1.41 29.08 11.31
CA GLU A 506 -2.47 28.79 12.27
C GLU A 506 -3.05 30.10 12.79
N SER A 507 -4.36 30.29 12.65
CA SER A 507 -5.10 31.41 13.24
C SER A 507 -5.89 30.90 14.44
N VAL A 508 -5.65 31.48 15.61
CA VAL A 508 -6.30 31.08 16.87
C VAL A 508 -7.12 32.24 17.41
N ARG A 509 -8.36 31.95 17.83
CA ARG A 509 -9.22 32.85 18.59
C ARG A 509 -9.56 32.19 19.91
N ARG A 510 -9.36 32.90 21.00
CA ARG A 510 -9.59 32.45 22.37
C ARG A 510 -10.59 33.38 23.03
N GLU A 511 -11.49 32.81 23.80
CA GLU A 511 -12.46 33.49 24.64
C GLU A 511 -12.35 32.90 26.03
N TYR A 512 -12.36 33.76 27.04
CA TYR A 512 -12.25 33.32 28.43
C TYR A 512 -13.16 34.17 29.30
N GLU A 513 -13.73 33.50 30.30
CA GLU A 513 -14.57 34.11 31.33
C GLU A 513 -14.04 33.64 32.69
N ALA A 514 -13.61 34.60 33.49
CA ALA A 514 -13.28 34.42 34.90
C ALA A 514 -14.18 35.32 35.74
N GLN A 515 -14.36 35.01 37.03
CA GLN A 515 -15.27 35.76 37.93
C GLN A 515 -15.07 37.29 37.96
N SER A 516 -13.94 37.81 37.49
CA SER A 516 -13.60 39.24 37.47
C SER A 516 -13.15 39.79 36.12
N GLU A 517 -13.00 38.95 35.09
CA GLU A 517 -12.42 39.36 33.81
C GLU A 517 -12.92 38.47 32.67
N ASP A 518 -13.56 39.09 31.69
CA ASP A 518 -13.92 38.47 30.41
C ASP A 518 -13.05 39.08 29.32
N GLY A 519 -12.61 38.25 28.37
CA GLY A 519 -11.78 38.74 27.29
C GLY A 519 -11.74 37.83 26.08
N SER A 520 -11.22 38.37 24.99
CA SER A 520 -10.93 37.63 23.78
C SER A 520 -9.53 37.96 23.28
N HIS A 521 -8.84 36.96 22.78
CA HIS A 521 -7.49 37.10 22.25
C HIS A 521 -7.38 36.35 20.93
N SER A 522 -6.84 37.00 19.90
CA SER A 522 -6.58 36.36 18.61
C SER A 522 -5.12 36.51 18.22
N LYS A 523 -4.57 35.45 17.62
CA LYS A 523 -3.17 35.42 17.21
C LYS A 523 -2.95 34.46 16.05
N ASN A 524 -2.01 34.82 15.19
CA ASN A 524 -1.55 33.98 14.09
C ASN A 524 -0.16 33.44 14.38
N TYR A 525 0.05 32.17 14.08
CA TYR A 525 1.31 31.45 14.26
C TYR A 525 1.79 30.95 12.89
N PRO A 526 2.69 31.68 12.21
CA PRO A 526 3.33 31.18 11.01
C PRO A 526 4.37 30.11 11.37
N LYS A 527 4.39 29.00 10.63
CA LYS A 527 5.34 27.92 10.82
C LYS A 527 5.89 27.45 9.49
N ALA A 528 7.11 26.94 9.51
CA ALA A 528 7.77 26.45 8.33
C ALA A 528 8.75 25.34 8.70
N GLY A 529 9.00 24.43 7.76
CA GLY A 529 10.08 23.48 7.92
C GLY A 529 10.58 22.94 6.59
N VAL A 530 11.83 22.51 6.61
CA VAL A 530 12.51 21.90 5.46
C VAL A 530 13.16 20.61 5.92
N SER A 531 13.11 19.60 5.06
CA SER A 531 13.76 18.33 5.27
C SER A 531 14.58 17.92 4.05
N VAL A 532 15.70 17.27 4.35
CA VAL A 532 16.56 16.61 3.38
C VAL A 532 16.59 15.14 3.76
N ALA A 533 16.30 14.26 2.81
CA ALA A 533 16.32 12.82 3.00
C ALA A 533 17.13 12.13 1.90
N PHE A 534 17.92 11.15 2.31
CA PHE A 534 18.62 10.22 1.43
C PHE A 534 17.71 9.02 1.15
N LEU A 535 17.69 8.57 -0.10
CA LEU A 535 16.96 7.39 -0.56
C LEU A 535 17.94 6.21 -0.69
N PHE A 536 17.49 5.01 -0.31
CA PHE A 536 18.25 3.76 -0.37
C PHE A 536 17.45 2.64 -1.00
#